data_AF-A0A1R3GSD9-F1
#
_entry.id   AF-A0A1R3GSD9-F1
#
_cell.length_a   1.000
_cell.length_b   1.000
_cell.length_c   1.000
_cell.angle_alpha   90.00
_cell.angle_beta   90.00
_cell.angle_gamma   90.00
#
_symmetry.space_group_name_H-M   'P 1'
#
loop_
_entity.id
_entity.type
_entity.pdbx_description
1 polymer ?
#
loop_
_entity_poly.entity_id
_entity_poly.type
_entity_poly.pdbx_seq_one_letter_code
_entity_poly.pdbx_strand_id
1 'polypeptide(L)'
;MDSDGAEIMKMARLAAWCLQADYNRRPSMPIVVKVLEGDLDVEENLNFDFSNMQAPSVARNAAAPSNRVTTTSLLPSILSGPR
;
A
#
# COMPACT_ATOMS: atom_id res chain seq x y z
N MET A 1 10.60 26.19 -14.66
CA MET A 1 9.56 25.15 -14.89
C MET A 1 10.06 23.88 -14.21
N ASP A 2 10.33 23.99 -12.90
CA ASP A 2 11.11 23.00 -12.14
C ASP A 2 10.33 22.48 -10.92
N SER A 3 9.11 22.98 -10.73
CA SER A 3 8.24 22.62 -9.60
C SER A 3 7.56 21.27 -9.83
N ASP A 4 7.17 20.98 -11.07
CA ASP A 4 6.43 19.76 -11.44
C ASP A 4 7.23 18.49 -11.12
N GLY A 5 8.55 18.51 -11.37
CA GLY A 5 9.42 17.36 -11.09
C GLY A 5 9.55 17.07 -9.59
N ALA A 6 9.63 18.10 -8.76
CA ALA A 6 9.71 17.96 -7.31
C ALA A 6 8.40 17.41 -6.72
N GLU A 7 7.26 17.90 -7.23
CA GLU A 7 5.93 17.43 -6.81
C GLU A 7 5.70 15.97 -7.21
N ILE A 8 6.03 15.60 -8.46
CA ILE A 8 5.95 14.20 -8.93
C ILE A 8 6.82 13.30 -8.05
N MET A 9 8.03 13.75 -7.69
CA MET A 9 8.92 12.98 -6.83
C MET A 9 8.40 12.85 -5.39
N LYS A 10 7.73 13.87 -4.84
CA LYS A 10 7.06 13.81 -3.54
C LYS A 10 5.92 12.79 -3.56
N MET A 11 5.09 12.80 -4.61
CA MET A 11 3.99 11.85 -4.78
C MET A 11 4.50 10.41 -4.97
N ALA A 12 5.56 10.22 -5.75
CA ALA A 12 6.19 8.91 -5.95
C ALA A 12 6.76 8.34 -4.64
N ARG A 13 7.41 9.17 -3.82
CA ARG A 13 7.91 8.75 -2.50
C ARG A 13 6.76 8.42 -1.54
N LEU A 14 5.70 9.22 -1.53
CA LEU A 14 4.52 8.92 -0.70
C LEU A 14 3.88 7.59 -1.10
N ALA A 15 3.76 7.31 -2.40
CA ALA A 15 3.26 6.03 -2.90
C ALA A 15 4.17 4.86 -2.47
N ALA A 16 5.49 5.02 -2.58
CA ALA A 16 6.46 4.02 -2.13
C ALA A 16 6.34 3.75 -0.61
N TRP A 17 6.15 4.79 0.20
CA TRP A 17 5.97 4.65 1.65
C TRP A 17 4.72 3.84 2.01
N CYS A 18 3.62 4.05 1.29
CA CYS A 18 2.37 3.29 1.47
C CYS A 18 2.46 1.83 0.99
N LEU A 19 3.30 1.57 -0.02
CA LEU A 19 3.45 0.26 -0.66
C LEU A 19 4.58 -0.60 -0.08
N GLN A 20 5.29 -0.11 0.94
CA GLN A 20 6.45 -0.79 1.52
C GLN A 20 6.12 -2.22 2.00
N ALA A 21 7.04 -3.17 1.79
CA ALA A 21 6.85 -4.58 2.17
C ALA A 21 6.67 -4.78 3.69
N ASP A 22 7.44 -4.04 4.50
CA ASP A 22 7.26 -4.00 5.95
C ASP A 22 6.04 -3.14 6.32
N TYR A 23 4.95 -3.81 6.72
CA TYR A 23 3.68 -3.18 7.06
C TYR A 23 3.78 -2.28 8.31
N ASN A 24 4.75 -2.51 9.21
CA ASN A 24 4.91 -1.70 10.42
C ASN A 24 5.45 -0.30 10.13
N ARG A 25 6.07 -0.13 8.96
CA ARG A 25 6.65 1.15 8.52
C ARG A 25 5.72 1.94 7.60
N ARG A 26 4.55 1.40 7.27
CA ARG A 26 3.55 2.12 6.46
C ARG A 26 2.92 3.24 7.29
N PRO A 27 2.73 4.44 6.72
CA PRO A 27 2.11 5.55 7.44
C PRO A 27 0.63 5.26 7.69
N SER A 28 0.11 5.80 8.80
CA SER A 28 -1.34 5.83 9.04
C SER A 28 -2.00 6.87 8.10
N MET A 29 -3.29 6.67 7.78
CA MET A 29 -4.02 7.60 6.91
C MET A 29 -3.94 9.08 7.33
N PRO A 30 -4.03 9.44 8.64
CA PRO A 30 -3.84 10.83 9.06
C PRO A 30 -2.47 11.41 8.70
N ILE A 31 -1.41 10.59 8.73
CA ILE A 31 -0.06 11.02 8.35
C ILE A 31 -0.02 11.27 6.84
N VAL A 32 -0.59 10.37 6.03
CA VAL A 32 -0.67 10.53 4.57
C VAL A 32 -1.39 11.82 4.20
N VAL A 33 -2.51 12.13 4.84
CA VAL A 33 -3.28 13.36 4.60
C VAL A 33 -2.45 14.60 4.92
N LYS A 34 -1.80 14.65 6.08
CA LYS A 34 -0.91 15.77 6.44
C LYS A 34 0.23 15.98 5.44
N VAL A 35 0.77 14.90 4.87
CA VAL A 35 1.80 15.01 3.83
C VAL A 35 1.26 15.60 2.53
N LEU A 36 0.03 15.22 2.15
CA LEU A 36 -0.67 15.76 0.97
C LEU A 36 -1.08 17.22 1.15
N GLU A 37 -1.47 17.61 2.36
CA GLU A 37 -1.81 18.99 2.74
C GLU A 37 -0.55 19.89 2.83
N GLY A 38 0.64 19.29 2.90
CA GLY A 38 1.91 20.00 3.00
C GLY A 38 2.36 20.31 4.43
N ASP A 39 1.64 19.81 5.44
CA ASP A 39 1.97 19.96 6.86
C ASP A 39 3.16 19.07 7.28
N LEU A 40 3.38 17.98 6.56
CA LEU A 40 4.48 17.03 6.79
C LEU A 40 5.17 16.66 5.48
N ASP A 41 6.43 16.21 5.58
CA ASP A 41 7.16 15.63 4.48
C ASP A 41 7.20 14.10 4.53
N VAL A 42 7.52 13.49 3.38
CA VAL A 42 7.63 12.03 3.25
C VAL A 42 8.87 11.55 3.98
N GLU A 43 8.80 10.37 4.62
CA GLU A 43 9.96 9.75 5.26
C GLU A 43 11.13 9.60 4.26
N GLU A 44 12.33 9.99 4.68
CA GLU A 44 13.52 9.99 3.79
C GLU A 44 14.15 8.60 3.64
N ASN A 45 13.96 7.71 4.61
CA ASN A 45 14.58 6.39 4.69
C ASN A 45 13.62 5.26 4.28
N LEU A 46 13.00 5.40 3.10
CA LEU A 46 12.15 4.36 2.53
C LEU A 46 13.02 3.19 2.06
N ASN A 47 12.87 2.03 2.71
CA ASN A 47 13.51 0.80 2.23
C ASN A 47 12.60 0.14 1.21
N PHE A 48 12.63 0.67 -0.02
CA PHE A 48 11.79 0.21 -1.11
C PHE A 48 12.58 -0.67 -2.09
N ASP A 49 12.51 -1.99 -1.92
CA ASP A 49 13.06 -2.94 -2.88
C ASP A 49 12.03 -3.26 -3.97
N PHE A 50 12.10 -2.54 -5.09
CA PHE A 50 11.26 -2.79 -6.27
C PHE A 50 11.45 -4.19 -6.85
N SER A 51 12.58 -4.84 -6.59
CA SER A 51 12.90 -6.18 -7.11
C SER A 51 12.09 -7.28 -6.43
N ASN A 52 11.65 -7.03 -5.19
CA ASN A 52 10.83 -7.93 -4.38
C ASN A 52 9.36 -7.50 -4.29
N MET A 53 8.89 -6.59 -5.16
CA MET A 53 7.45 -6.37 -5.33
C MET A 53 6.82 -7.67 -5.85
N GLN A 54 6.42 -8.54 -4.93
CA GLN A 54 5.58 -9.67 -5.26
C GLN A 54 4.28 -9.07 -5.79
N ALA A 55 4.05 -9.22 -7.10
CA ALA A 55 2.81 -8.77 -7.72
C ALA A 55 1.64 -9.25 -6.87
N PRO A 56 0.60 -8.41 -6.63
CA PRO A 56 -0.58 -8.87 -5.93
C PRO A 56 -1.02 -10.15 -6.63
N SER A 57 -1.25 -11.22 -5.87
CA SER A 57 -1.78 -12.46 -6.42
C SER A 57 -3.20 -12.18 -6.92
N VAL A 58 -3.32 -11.60 -8.11
CA VAL A 58 -4.58 -11.53 -8.84
C VAL A 58 -4.98 -12.98 -9.01
N ALA A 59 -6.08 -13.34 -8.36
CA ALA A 59 -6.53 -14.70 -8.15
C ALA A 59 -6.25 -15.61 -9.35
N ARG A 60 -5.31 -16.54 -9.21
CA ARG A 60 -5.20 -17.71 -10.09
C ARG A 60 -6.37 -18.63 -9.75
N ASN A 61 -7.56 -18.27 -10.24
CA ASN A 61 -8.69 -19.18 -10.34
C ASN A 61 -8.44 -20.10 -11.54
N ALA A 62 -7.49 -21.03 -11.40
CA ALA A 62 -7.33 -22.13 -12.33
C ALA A 62 -6.76 -23.32 -11.55
N ALA A 63 -7.68 -24.20 -11.13
CA ALA A 63 -7.51 -25.58 -10.71
C ALA A 63 -6.55 -25.88 -9.52
N ALA A 64 -7.15 -26.25 -8.39
CA ALA A 64 -6.56 -26.99 -7.26
C ALA A 64 -5.95 -28.36 -7.71
N PRO A 65 -5.22 -29.13 -6.87
CA PRO A 65 -5.11 -29.02 -5.41
C PRO A 65 -3.70 -29.24 -4.80
N SER A 66 -3.53 -28.76 -3.56
CA SER A 66 -3.17 -29.58 -2.39
C SER A 66 -2.18 -28.90 -1.43
N ASN A 67 -2.69 -28.72 -0.21
CA ASN A 67 -1.99 -28.70 1.07
C ASN A 67 -1.13 -27.46 1.40
N ARG A 68 -1.71 -26.51 2.14
CA ARG A 68 -1.37 -26.24 3.56
C ARG A 68 -1.93 -24.90 4.06
N VAL A 69 -2.44 -24.97 5.28
CA VAL A 69 -2.83 -23.90 6.22
C VAL A 69 -4.11 -23.14 5.86
N THR A 70 -5.08 -23.33 6.77
CA THR A 70 -6.42 -22.76 6.87
C THR A 70 -6.41 -21.24 6.62
N THR A 71 -6.63 -20.82 5.39
CA THR A 71 -7.07 -19.44 5.13
C THR A 71 -8.45 -19.31 5.74
N THR A 72 -8.56 -18.60 6.85
CA THR A 72 -9.84 -18.14 7.40
C THR A 72 -10.68 -17.60 6.26
N SER A 73 -11.77 -18.30 5.96
CA SER A 73 -12.75 -17.89 4.96
C SER A 73 -13.12 -16.43 5.21
N LEU A 74 -12.78 -15.55 4.27
CA LEU A 74 -13.13 -14.14 4.33
C LEU A 74 -14.65 -14.05 4.21
N LEU A 75 -15.34 -13.95 5.36
CA LEU A 75 -16.76 -13.67 5.38
C LEU A 75 -16.99 -12.33 4.66
N PRO A 76 -17.95 -12.25 3.73
CA PRO A 76 -18.26 -11.01 3.04
C PRO A 76 -18.66 -9.96 4.07
N SER A 77 -18.09 -8.77 3.93
CA SER A 77 -18.25 -7.64 4.84
C SER A 77 -19.72 -7.33 5.09
N ILE A 78 -20.14 -7.47 6.35
CA ILE A 78 -21.48 -7.11 6.86
C ILE A 78 -21.68 -5.58 6.99
N LEU A 79 -20.80 -4.79 6.37
CA LEU A 79 -20.65 -3.37 6.60
C LEU A 79 -21.09 -2.56 5.38
N SER A 80 -22.35 -2.77 5.00
CA SER A 80 -23.18 -1.73 4.38
C SER A 80 -24.65 -2.15 4.50
N GLY A 81 -25.10 -2.35 5.75
CA GLY A 81 -26.53 -2.35 6.03
C GLY A 81 -27.14 -0.99 5.66
N PRO A 82 -28.44 -0.93 5.33
CA PRO A 82 -29.09 0.32 4.92
C PRO A 82 -29.03 1.38 6.03
N ARG A 83 -28.89 2.65 5.62
CA ARG A 83 -29.01 3.82 6.50
C ARG A 83 -30.45 4.02 6.95
#